data_AF-A0A8T4YKB1-F1
#
_entry.id   AF-A0A8T4YKB1-F1
#
_cell.length_a   1.000
_cell.length_b   1.000
_cell.length_c   1.000
_cell.angle_alpha   90.00
_cell.angle_beta   90.00
_cell.angle_gamma   90.00
#
_symmetry.space_group_name_H-M   'P 1'
#
loop_
_entity.id
_entity.type
_entity.pdbx_description
1 polymer ?
#
loop_
_entity_poly.entity_id
_entity_poly.type
_entity_poly.pdbx_seq_one_letter_code
_entity_poly.pdbx_strand_id
1 'polypeptide(L)'
;MGQEIQRSRFWYITQNVKVLIVTRLLWGISRGVATPFLSLYILALGGTPIEIGFVNMLGLIAGIFLYPLGGYIADKKGRVKLIIYSTIIFTISGLFFVFAWSWEIIAIGHFITQMMLFYSPALNALEADSLPLNVERDSQSF
;
A
#
# COMPACT_ATOMS: atom_id res chain seq x y z
N MET A 1 41.87 -19.99 -17.18
CA MET A 1 40.50 -20.33 -17.58
C MET A 1 39.56 -19.75 -16.55
N GLY A 2 38.96 -18.59 -16.85
CA GLY A 2 38.00 -17.96 -15.95
C GLY A 2 36.69 -18.75 -15.98
N GLN A 3 36.23 -19.20 -14.82
CA GLN A 3 34.91 -19.80 -14.72
C GLN A 3 33.88 -18.68 -14.80
N GLU A 4 33.16 -18.59 -15.92
CA GLU A 4 31.90 -17.84 -15.98
C GLU A 4 30.95 -18.46 -14.97
N ILE A 5 30.76 -17.76 -13.85
CA ILE A 5 29.72 -18.11 -12.88
C ILE A 5 28.40 -17.94 -13.62
N GLN A 6 27.80 -19.05 -14.08
CA GLN A 6 26.42 -19.06 -14.57
C GLN A 6 25.49 -18.66 -13.43
N ARG A 7 25.26 -17.34 -13.29
CA ARG A 7 24.26 -16.84 -12.35
C ARG A 7 22.90 -17.31 -12.83
N SER A 8 22.17 -18.02 -11.96
CA SER A 8 20.76 -18.35 -12.17
C SER A 8 20.01 -17.10 -12.65
N ARG A 9 19.07 -17.28 -13.58
CA ARG A 9 18.25 -16.19 -14.16
C ARG A 9 17.51 -15.34 -13.10
N PHE A 10 17.42 -15.83 -11.86
CA PHE A 10 16.76 -15.19 -10.72
C PHE A 10 17.69 -14.98 -9.51
N TRP A 11 19.01 -14.86 -9.71
CA TRP A 11 19.99 -14.74 -8.61
C TRP A 11 19.77 -13.53 -7.69
N TYR A 12 19.04 -12.51 -8.14
CA TYR A 12 18.72 -11.28 -7.41
C TYR A 12 17.53 -11.44 -6.43
N ILE A 13 16.81 -12.57 -6.47
CA ILE A 13 15.69 -12.85 -5.58
C ILE A 13 16.21 -13.38 -4.23
N THR A 14 16.58 -12.46 -3.34
CA THR A 14 16.95 -12.76 -1.95
C THR A 14 15.74 -13.19 -1.11
N GLN A 15 15.95 -13.71 0.11
CA GLN A 15 14.85 -14.09 1.02
C GLN A 15 13.90 -12.92 1.30
N ASN A 16 14.41 -11.70 1.48
CA ASN A 16 13.59 -10.51 1.72
C ASN A 16 12.70 -10.19 0.51
N VAL A 17 13.25 -10.28 -0.71
CA VAL A 17 12.50 -10.04 -1.95
C VAL A 17 11.38 -11.07 -2.12
N LYS A 18 11.59 -12.34 -1.75
CA LYS A 18 10.51 -13.36 -1.77
C LYS A 18 9.35 -12.99 -0.84
N VAL A 19 9.67 -12.56 0.39
CA VAL A 19 8.64 -12.14 1.36
C VAL A 19 7.88 -10.92 0.85
N LEU A 20 8.57 -9.95 0.25
CA LEU A 20 7.96 -8.77 -0.35
C LEU A 20 7.02 -9.13 -1.51
N ILE A 21 7.45 -10.03 -2.41
CA ILE A 21 6.62 -10.51 -3.54
C ILE A 21 5.33 -11.17 -3.02
N VAL A 22 5.43 -12.09 -2.06
CA VAL A 22 4.27 -12.77 -1.48
C VAL A 22 3.34 -11.76 -0.82
N THR A 23 3.89 -10.82 -0.06
CA THR A 23 3.12 -9.75 0.59
C THR A 23 2.39 -8.89 -0.45
N ARG A 24 3.04 -8.56 -1.57
CA ARG A 24 2.44 -7.77 -2.66
C ARG A 24 1.33 -8.49 -3.38
N LEU A 25 1.49 -9.80 -3.61
CA LEU A 25 0.44 -10.63 -4.19
C LEU A 25 -0.80 -10.67 -3.30
N LEU A 26 -0.62 -10.97 -2.00
CA LEU A 26 -1.72 -10.98 -1.04
C LEU A 26 -2.43 -9.62 -0.97
N TRP A 27 -1.66 -8.54 -0.94
CA TRP A 27 -2.23 -7.20 -0.89
C TRP A 27 -2.97 -6.82 -2.19
N GLY A 28 -2.45 -7.23 -3.34
CA GLY A 28 -3.07 -7.04 -4.64
C GLY A 28 -4.41 -7.76 -4.77
N ILE A 29 -4.46 -9.03 -4.38
CA ILE A 29 -5.70 -9.84 -4.38
C ILE A 29 -6.73 -9.21 -3.44
N SER A 30 -6.34 -8.90 -2.20
CA SER A 30 -7.24 -8.29 -1.22
C SER A 30 -7.85 -6.99 -1.74
N ARG A 31 -7.05 -6.11 -2.36
CA ARG A 31 -7.59 -4.88 -2.96
C ARG A 31 -8.46 -5.16 -4.18
N GLY A 32 -8.05 -6.09 -5.05
CA GLY A 32 -8.83 -6.46 -6.23
C GLY A 32 -10.24 -6.93 -5.89
N VAL A 33 -10.40 -7.64 -4.78
CA VAL A 33 -11.71 -8.06 -4.26
C VAL A 33 -12.40 -6.91 -3.52
N ALA A 34 -11.73 -6.19 -2.61
CA ALA A 34 -12.40 -5.20 -1.77
C ALA A 34 -12.91 -3.96 -2.54
N THR A 35 -12.17 -3.50 -3.55
CA THR A 35 -12.46 -2.23 -4.25
C THR A 35 -13.85 -2.20 -4.91
N PRO A 36 -14.27 -3.20 -5.71
CA PRO A 36 -15.61 -3.19 -6.32
C PRO A 36 -16.74 -3.33 -5.28
N PHE A 37 -16.50 -4.04 -4.18
CA PHE A 37 -17.49 -4.22 -3.12
C PHE A 37 -17.76 -2.92 -2.35
N LEU A 38 -16.79 -1.99 -2.28
CA LEU A 38 -17.00 -0.69 -1.64
C LEU A 38 -18.16 0.08 -2.31
N SER A 39 -18.16 0.14 -3.64
CA SER A 39 -19.22 0.80 -4.40
C SER A 39 -20.57 0.12 -4.18
N LEU A 40 -20.61 -1.21 -4.19
CA LEU A 40 -21.83 -1.97 -3.91
C LEU A 40 -22.33 -1.75 -2.48
N TYR A 41 -21.43 -1.63 -1.52
CA TYR A 41 -21.80 -1.44 -0.12
C TYR A 41 -22.42 -0.06 0.14
N ILE A 42 -21.88 0.99 -0.50
CA ILE A 42 -22.47 2.33 -0.44
C ILE A 42 -23.89 2.34 -1.03
N LEU A 43 -24.09 1.67 -2.18
CA LEU A 43 -25.43 1.54 -2.78
C LEU A 43 -26.40 0.78 -1.88
N ALA A 44 -25.94 -0.31 -1.24
CA ALA A 44 -26.76 -1.12 -0.34
C ALA A 44 -27.23 -0.35 0.91
N LEU A 45 -26.45 0.64 1.36
CA LEU A 45 -26.82 1.55 2.46
C LEU A 45 -27.68 2.74 2.01
N GLY A 46 -28.16 2.74 0.76
CA GLY A 46 -29.02 3.80 0.21
C GLY A 46 -28.26 4.99 -0.38
N GLY A 47 -26.93 4.90 -0.53
CA GLY A 47 -26.16 5.90 -1.27
C GLY A 47 -26.45 5.84 -2.77
N THR A 48 -26.20 6.94 -3.48
CA THR A 48 -26.32 7.03 -4.94
C THR A 48 -24.93 7.02 -5.59
N PRO A 49 -24.83 6.92 -6.93
CA PRO A 49 -23.56 7.03 -7.64
C PRO A 49 -22.78 8.32 -7.34
N ILE A 50 -23.48 9.41 -6.97
CA ILE A 50 -22.84 10.68 -6.62
C ILE A 50 -22.06 10.54 -5.31
N GLU A 51 -22.64 9.92 -4.28
CA GLU A 51 -21.97 9.69 -3.00
C GLU A 51 -20.78 8.73 -3.17
N ILE A 52 -20.86 7.73 -4.06
CA ILE A 52 -19.71 6.88 -4.38
C ILE A 52 -18.54 7.73 -4.90
N GLY A 53 -18.82 8.64 -5.83
CA GLY A 53 -17.82 9.58 -6.36
C GLY A 53 -17.24 10.46 -5.26
N PHE A 54 -18.10 10.95 -4.36
CA PHE A 54 -17.69 11.78 -3.23
C PHE A 54 -16.79 11.04 -2.23
N VAL A 55 -17.14 9.80 -1.86
CA VAL A 55 -16.32 8.94 -0.99
C VAL A 55 -14.94 8.70 -1.59
N ASN A 56 -14.87 8.40 -2.89
CA ASN A 56 -13.60 8.21 -3.58
C ASN A 56 -12.77 9.51 -3.60
N MET A 57 -13.40 10.64 -3.90
CA MET A 57 -12.73 11.95 -3.89
C MET A 57 -12.14 12.28 -2.51
N LEU A 58 -12.89 12.06 -1.42
CA LEU A 58 -12.39 12.23 -0.06
C LEU A 58 -11.16 11.37 0.21
N GLY A 59 -11.19 10.10 -0.23
CA GLY A 59 -10.04 9.20 -0.14
C GLY A 59 -8.79 9.73 -0.87
N LEU A 60 -8.97 10.30 -2.06
CA LEU A 60 -7.87 10.90 -2.83
C LEU A 60 -7.29 12.14 -2.14
N ILE A 61 -8.15 13.00 -1.59
CA ILE A 61 -7.72 14.19 -0.84
C ILE A 61 -6.87 13.79 0.37
N ALA A 62 -7.29 12.77 1.11
CA ALA A 62 -6.49 12.23 2.21
C ALA A 62 -5.08 11.84 1.75
N GLY A 63 -4.97 11.17 0.60
CA GLY A 63 -3.69 10.78 0.01
C GLY A 63 -2.79 11.97 -0.32
N ILE A 64 -3.32 13.01 -0.98
CA ILE A 64 -2.53 14.17 -1.45
C ILE A 64 -1.80 14.87 -0.30
N PHE A 65 -2.48 15.13 0.81
CA PHE A 65 -1.87 15.86 1.92
C PHE A 65 -0.92 15.01 2.76
N LEU A 66 -1.19 13.71 2.84
CA LEU A 66 -0.51 12.85 3.80
C LEU A 66 0.63 12.05 3.20
N TYR A 67 0.66 11.81 1.89
CA TYR A 67 1.77 11.10 1.25
C TYR A 67 3.13 11.81 1.44
N PRO A 68 3.24 13.15 1.28
CA PRO A 68 4.49 13.86 1.55
C PRO A 68 4.87 13.83 3.03
N LEU A 69 3.87 13.97 3.92
CA LEU A 69 4.08 13.98 5.37
C LEU A 69 4.51 12.58 5.88
N GLY A 70 3.92 11.54 5.33
CA GLY A 70 4.25 10.14 5.60
C GLY A 70 5.68 9.80 5.23
N GLY A 71 6.12 10.22 4.04
CA GLY A 71 7.52 10.08 3.61
C GLY A 71 8.49 10.80 4.55
N TYR A 72 8.20 12.06 4.89
CA TYR A 72 9.02 12.84 5.81
C TYR A 72 9.15 12.19 7.21
N ILE A 73 8.04 11.68 7.75
CA ILE A 73 8.04 11.00 9.06
C ILE A 73 8.79 9.66 8.98
N ALA A 74 8.64 8.91 7.88
CA ALA A 74 9.35 7.65 7.64
C ALA A 74 10.87 7.85 7.67
N ASP A 75 11.35 8.92 7.03
CA ASP A 75 12.78 9.21 6.96
C ASP A 75 13.35 9.68 8.31
N LYS A 76 12.56 10.37 9.15
CA LYS A 76 13.02 10.82 10.48
C LYS A 76 12.92 9.79 11.60
N LYS A 77 11.85 9.00 11.66
CA LYS A 77 11.53 8.12 12.81
C LYS A 77 11.82 6.63 12.54
N GLY A 78 12.27 6.31 11.34
CA GLY A 78 12.57 4.95 10.89
C GLY A 78 11.38 4.32 10.17
N ARG A 79 11.66 3.86 8.94
CA ARG A 79 10.68 3.33 7.98
C ARG A 79 9.86 2.16 8.56
N VAL A 80 10.51 1.21 9.23
CA VAL A 80 9.86 -0.02 9.74
C VAL A 80 8.80 0.27 10.80
N LYS A 81 9.08 1.17 11.75
CA LYS A 81 8.12 1.52 12.82
C LYS A 81 6.88 2.19 12.25
N LEU A 82 7.06 3.11 11.29
CA LEU A 82 5.94 3.77 10.63
C LEU A 82 5.04 2.76 9.90
N ILE A 83 5.63 1.84 9.13
CA ILE A 83 4.88 0.81 8.40
C ILE A 83 4.04 -0.03 9.38
N ILE A 84 4.61 -0.45 10.51
CA ILE A 84 3.89 -1.26 11.51
C ILE A 84 2.71 -0.48 12.09
N TYR A 85 2.91 0.74 12.58
CA TYR A 85 1.82 1.54 13.17
C TYR A 85 0.73 1.86 12.15
N SER A 86 1.09 2.26 10.94
CA SER A 86 0.13 2.53 9.86
C SER A 86 -0.67 1.29 9.49
N THR A 87 -0.03 0.11 9.46
CA THR A 87 -0.72 -1.16 9.14
C THR A 87 -1.71 -1.57 10.23
N ILE A 88 -1.37 -1.35 11.50
CA ILE A 88 -2.28 -1.61 12.62
C ILE A 88 -3.50 -0.68 12.54
N ILE A 89 -3.28 0.63 12.35
CA ILE A 89 -4.39 1.59 12.26
C ILE A 89 -5.24 1.32 11.01
N PHE A 90 -4.62 0.97 9.88
CA PHE A 90 -5.33 0.53 8.68
C PHE A 90 -6.24 -0.67 8.98
N THR A 91 -5.74 -1.67 9.70
CA THR A 91 -6.53 -2.86 10.07
C THR A 91 -7.69 -2.49 10.99
N ILE A 92 -7.46 -1.63 12.00
CA ILE A 92 -8.50 -1.13 12.90
C ILE A 92 -9.55 -0.31 12.14
N SER A 93 -9.15 0.46 11.11
CA SER A 93 -10.09 1.22 10.29
C SER A 93 -11.09 0.32 9.55
N GLY A 94 -10.75 -0.95 9.33
CA GLY A 94 -11.67 -1.97 8.82
C GLY A 94 -12.92 -2.16 9.68
N LEU A 95 -12.85 -1.87 10.99
CA LEU A 95 -14.01 -1.97 11.89
C LEU A 95 -15.11 -0.97 11.54
N PHE A 96 -14.79 0.20 10.96
CA PHE A 96 -15.80 1.16 10.52
C PHE A 96 -16.72 0.57 9.45
N PHE A 97 -16.21 -0.33 8.61
CA PHE A 97 -17.00 -1.02 7.60
C PHE A 97 -17.91 -2.10 8.19
N VAL A 98 -17.62 -2.61 9.39
CA VAL A 98 -18.48 -3.63 10.03
C VAL A 98 -19.68 -3.00 10.72
N PHE A 99 -19.50 -1.82 11.31
CA PHE A 99 -20.54 -1.09 12.05
C PHE A 99 -21.20 0.03 11.23
N ALA A 100 -21.02 0.05 9.90
CA ALA A 100 -21.60 1.09 9.06
C ALA A 100 -23.10 0.85 8.86
N TRP A 101 -23.91 1.68 9.51
CA TRP A 101 -25.36 1.79 9.29
C TRP A 101 -25.73 2.80 8.21
N SER A 102 -24.78 3.62 7.75
CA SER A 102 -24.99 4.63 6.72
C SER A 102 -23.73 4.83 5.86
N TRP A 103 -23.89 5.37 4.65
CA TRP A 103 -22.78 5.56 3.71
C TRP A 103 -21.79 6.63 4.19
N GLU A 104 -22.20 7.55 5.07
CA GLU A 104 -21.33 8.56 5.67
C GLU A 104 -20.29 7.94 6.60
N ILE A 105 -20.67 6.88 7.34
CA ILE A 105 -19.74 6.12 8.18
C ILE A 105 -18.70 5.42 7.31
N ILE A 106 -19.12 4.90 6.15
CA ILE A 106 -18.20 4.37 5.13
C ILE A 106 -17.28 5.47 4.62
N ALA A 107 -17.78 6.68 4.37
CA ALA A 107 -16.96 7.81 3.91
C ALA A 107 -15.83 8.13 4.89
N ILE A 108 -16.15 8.22 6.18
CA ILE A 108 -15.19 8.49 7.26
C ILE A 108 -14.19 7.33 7.38
N GLY A 109 -14.70 6.09 7.39
CA GLY A 109 -13.85 4.89 7.43
C GLY A 109 -12.87 4.88 6.26
N HIS A 110 -13.37 5.01 5.03
CA HIS A 110 -12.57 5.05 3.81
C HIS A 110 -11.55 6.20 3.83
N PHE A 111 -11.93 7.38 4.29
CA PHE A 111 -11.01 8.50 4.47
C PHE A 111 -9.85 8.13 5.41
N ILE A 112 -10.13 7.62 6.60
CA ILE A 112 -9.11 7.19 7.58
C ILE A 112 -8.24 6.06 7.01
N THR A 113 -8.83 5.10 6.31
CA THR A 113 -8.09 3.99 5.69
C THR A 113 -7.12 4.51 4.63
N GLN A 114 -7.55 5.48 3.81
CA GLN A 114 -6.73 6.10 2.77
C GLN A 114 -5.66 7.03 3.36
N MET A 115 -5.94 7.69 4.49
CA MET A 115 -4.92 8.36 5.28
C MET A 115 -3.82 7.36 5.61
N MET A 116 -4.13 6.17 6.14
CA MET A 116 -3.09 5.26 6.61
C MET A 116 -2.24 4.62 5.50
N LEU A 117 -2.61 4.73 4.22
CA LEU A 117 -1.81 4.22 3.09
C LEU A 117 -0.58 5.08 2.74
N PHE A 118 -0.34 6.20 3.42
CA PHE A 118 0.78 7.11 3.10
C PHE A 118 2.19 6.52 3.28
N TYR A 119 2.33 5.31 3.83
CA TYR A 119 3.63 4.61 3.90
C TYR A 119 4.01 3.93 2.58
N SER A 120 3.13 3.92 1.57
CA SER A 120 3.42 3.35 0.25
C SER A 120 4.75 3.79 -0.38
N PRO A 121 5.15 5.09 -0.38
CA PRO A 121 6.46 5.49 -0.90
C PRO A 121 7.63 4.92 -0.10
N ALA A 122 7.53 4.86 1.24
CA ALA A 122 8.55 4.27 2.10
C ALA A 122 8.66 2.75 1.87
N LEU A 123 7.55 2.10 1.55
CA LEU A 123 7.50 0.67 1.22
C LEU A 123 8.13 0.39 -0.15
N ASN A 124 7.84 1.21 -1.15
CA ASN A 124 8.50 1.13 -2.46
C ASN A 124 10.02 1.37 -2.35
N ALA A 125 10.46 2.30 -1.49
CA ALA A 125 11.88 2.53 -1.22
C ALA A 125 12.53 1.33 -0.53
N LEU A 126 11.86 0.73 0.46
CA LEU A 126 12.33 -0.49 1.13
C LEU A 126 12.44 -1.68 0.16
N GLU A 127 11.51 -1.80 -0.78
CA GLU A 127 11.56 -2.81 -1.85
C GLU A 127 12.78 -2.60 -2.76
N ALA A 128 13.06 -1.34 -3.14
CA ALA A 128 14.26 -0.99 -3.91
C ALA A 128 15.55 -1.31 -3.14
N ASP A 129 15.62 -0.91 -1.87
CA ASP A 129 16.76 -1.14 -0.98
C ASP A 129 17.02 -2.65 -0.70
N SER A 130 16.01 -3.50 -0.89
CA SER A 130 16.11 -4.95 -0.68
C SER A 130 16.73 -5.69 -1.87
N LEU A 131 16.98 -5.00 -2.99
CA LEU A 131 17.69 -5.56 -4.14
C LEU A 131 19.22 -5.54 -3.90
N PRO A 132 19.96 -6.56 -4.36
CA PRO A 132 21.40 -6.58 -4.20
C PRO A 132 22.06 -5.46 -5.04
N LEU A 133 22.94 -4.66 -4.41
CA LEU A 133 23.66 -3.49 -4.97
C LEU A 133 24.30 -3.73 -6.37
N ASN A 134 24.65 -4.97 -6.66
CA ASN A 134 25.31 -5.39 -7.89
C ASN A 134 24.39 -5.29 -9.12
N VAL A 135 23.06 -5.30 -8.94
CA VAL A 135 22.09 -5.15 -10.05
C VAL A 135 22.02 -3.69 -10.53
N GLU A 136 22.19 -2.73 -9.63
CA GLU A 136 22.11 -1.30 -9.96
C GLU A 136 23.30 -0.84 -10.82
N ARG A 137 24.51 -1.35 -10.54
CA ARG A 137 25.70 -1.13 -11.38
C ARG A 137 25.54 -1.66 -12.80
N ASP A 138 24.88 -2.79 -12.98
CA ASP A 138 24.70 -3.40 -14.30
C ASP A 138 23.65 -2.63 -15.13
N SER A 139 22.59 -2.08 -14.50
CA SER A 139 21.57 -1.28 -15.18
C SER A 139 22.03 0.11 -15.65
N GLN A 140 23.06 0.68 -15.03
CA GLN A 140 23.63 1.98 -15.38
C GLN A 140 24.74 1.88 -16.44
N SER A 141 25.04 0.67 -16.90
CA SER A 141 26.10 0.37 -17.88
C SER A 141 25.59 0.17 -19.32
N PHE A 142 24.31 0.50 -19.56
CA PHE A 142 23.64 0.44 -20.86
C PHE A 142 23.23 1.83 -21.33
#